data_AF-T0GV90-F1
#
_entry.id   AF-T0GV90-F1
#
_cell.length_a   1.000
_cell.length_b   1.000
_cell.length_c   1.000
_cell.angle_alpha   90.00
_cell.angle_beta   90.00
_cell.angle_gamma   90.00
#
_symmetry.space_group_name_H-M   'P 1'
#
loop_
_entity.id
_entity.type
_entity.pdbx_description
1 polymer ?
#
loop_
_entity_poly.entity_id
_entity_poly.type
_entity_poly.pdbx_seq_one_letter_code
_entity_poly.pdbx_strand_id
1 'polypeptide(L)'
;MPIDFTGLRGIPANRMTRFNNTNVGSAFGKLNVKEVFAEAQVPIFKGQPLAEELSLNGAFRLTDYSTSGSVKTWKVGAVYKPIEDVMFRVTRSRDIRAPSLFELFAGVQTAPVNFNDPHTGQPGSIRQFSGGNPNLDPETGDTFAAGVVLSPSFLPGFDVSVDYYDLKIKGAIATQGLNDVVNECETSNGTSPTCALIERPLPFSDRSPANYPISVSLITQNISFLRTSGLDITMSYRTKLGDGELALRAFANYLDRYKSQTNSIAPVIDYAGHGVNSQTGYAYPKFRGTLSANYTNGGLTLFVQESMIGKVTIGNLKNDPTSFYAVPAIKPVFYTDATASYKFDVRGEPELFVTATNLFDRKPPLVAAAAAPGLLYPTLFTLYNVAGRTLTAGVRFKF
;
A
#
# COMPACT_ATOMS: atom_id res chain seq x y z
N MET A 1 12.15 26.09 -27.94
CA MET A 1 11.28 27.18 -28.44
C MET A 1 10.46 27.66 -27.24
N PRO A 2 10.61 28.92 -26.77
CA PRO A 2 9.79 29.43 -25.68
C PRO A 2 8.34 29.54 -26.16
N ILE A 3 7.41 29.01 -25.35
CA ILE A 3 5.97 29.12 -25.59
C ILE A 3 5.51 30.42 -24.91
N ASP A 4 4.83 31.28 -25.66
CA ASP A 4 4.22 32.50 -25.13
C ASP A 4 2.99 32.15 -24.26
N PHE A 5 2.95 32.68 -23.03
CA PHE A 5 1.86 32.45 -22.07
C PHE A 5 0.95 33.67 -21.89
N THR A 6 1.11 34.70 -22.73
CA THR A 6 0.29 35.90 -22.68
C THR A 6 -1.20 35.53 -22.79
N GLY A 7 -1.99 35.83 -21.74
CA GLY A 7 -3.43 35.59 -21.70
C GLY A 7 -3.91 34.33 -20.95
N LEU A 8 -3.01 33.44 -20.50
CA LEU A 8 -3.40 32.27 -19.71
C LEU A 8 -3.49 32.61 -18.21
N ARG A 9 -4.71 32.62 -17.66
CA ARG A 9 -4.95 32.79 -16.21
C ARG A 9 -4.52 31.53 -15.44
N GLY A 10 -3.80 31.71 -14.33
CA GLY A 10 -3.45 30.63 -13.40
C GLY A 10 -2.00 30.12 -13.47
N ILE A 11 -1.12 30.75 -14.26
CA ILE A 11 0.32 30.47 -14.23
C ILE A 11 0.98 31.44 -13.24
N PRO A 12 1.51 30.97 -12.09
CA PRO A 12 2.19 31.83 -11.13
C PRO A 12 3.45 32.45 -11.77
N ALA A 13 3.70 33.73 -11.53
CA ALA A 13 4.83 34.47 -12.11
C ALA A 13 6.23 33.85 -11.82
N ASN A 14 6.33 33.00 -10.79
CA ASN A 14 7.56 32.30 -10.42
C ASN A 14 7.80 30.96 -11.15
N ARG A 15 6.85 30.49 -11.98
CA ARG A 15 6.94 29.23 -12.73
C ARG A 15 7.30 29.47 -14.20
N MET A 16 8.30 30.31 -14.47
CA MET A 16 8.83 30.56 -15.83
C MET A 16 9.66 29.38 -16.40
N THR A 17 10.02 28.40 -15.59
CA THR A 17 10.82 27.25 -16.02
C THR A 17 9.93 26.04 -16.33
N ARG A 18 9.74 25.74 -17.62
CA ARG A 18 9.21 24.45 -18.12
C ARG A 18 10.29 23.37 -18.26
N PHE A 19 11.52 23.63 -17.81
CA PHE A 19 12.56 22.62 -17.68
C PHE A 19 12.51 22.05 -16.27
N ASN A 20 12.20 20.76 -16.16
CA ASN A 20 12.51 20.02 -14.95
C ASN A 20 13.98 19.62 -15.09
N ASN A 21 14.87 20.21 -14.28
CA ASN A 21 16.26 19.79 -14.24
C ASN A 21 16.33 18.41 -13.61
N THR A 22 16.46 17.37 -14.42
CA THR A 22 16.82 16.04 -13.93
C THR A 22 18.33 15.90 -13.98
N ASN A 23 19.00 16.21 -12.87
CA ASN A 23 20.42 15.91 -12.73
C ASN A 23 20.57 14.47 -12.21
N VAL A 24 20.28 13.51 -13.08
CA VAL A 24 20.41 12.08 -12.75
C VAL A 24 21.87 11.68 -12.82
N GLY A 25 22.44 11.30 -11.67
CA GLY A 25 23.77 10.71 -11.63
C GLY A 25 23.82 9.38 -12.37
N SER A 26 25.00 9.00 -12.85
CA SER A 26 25.21 7.65 -13.40
C SER A 26 25.08 6.61 -12.29
N ALA A 27 24.44 5.49 -12.61
CA ALA A 27 24.24 4.35 -11.71
C ALA A 27 24.94 3.12 -12.28
N PHE A 28 25.77 2.46 -11.48
CA PHE A 28 26.37 1.17 -11.80
C PHE A 28 26.19 0.26 -10.60
N GLY A 29 25.65 -0.94 -10.83
CA GLY A 29 25.33 -1.86 -9.75
C GLY A 29 25.23 -3.29 -10.25
N LYS A 30 25.64 -4.22 -9.40
CA LYS A 30 25.48 -5.66 -9.62
C LYS A 30 25.05 -6.30 -8.31
N LEU A 31 24.09 -7.21 -8.39
CA LEU A 31 23.62 -8.01 -7.26
C LEU A 31 23.70 -9.49 -7.67
N ASN A 32 24.38 -10.31 -6.87
CA ASN A 32 24.35 -11.76 -7.01
C ASN A 32 23.64 -12.35 -5.79
N VAL A 33 22.78 -13.33 -6.03
CA VAL A 33 22.01 -14.01 -4.98
C VAL A 33 22.21 -15.51 -5.13
N LYS A 34 22.51 -16.18 -4.02
CA LYS A 34 22.55 -17.65 -3.94
C LYS A 34 21.54 -18.10 -2.91
N GLU A 35 20.76 -19.13 -3.23
CA GLU A 35 19.70 -19.60 -2.35
C GLU A 35 19.66 -21.13 -2.30
N VAL A 36 19.36 -21.65 -1.11
CA VAL A 36 18.93 -23.02 -0.91
C VAL A 36 17.68 -23.03 -0.03
N PHE A 37 16.69 -23.86 -0.39
CA PHE A 37 15.43 -23.98 0.32
C PHE A 37 15.00 -25.44 0.47
N ALA A 38 14.20 -25.70 1.49
CA ALA A 38 13.53 -26.97 1.71
C ALA A 38 12.12 -26.71 2.24
N GLU A 39 11.15 -27.46 1.72
CA GLU A 39 9.74 -27.38 2.11
C GLU A 39 9.19 -28.78 2.34
N ALA A 40 8.31 -28.93 3.32
CA ALA A 40 7.67 -30.18 3.66
C ALA A 40 6.21 -29.94 4.06
N GLN A 41 5.33 -30.83 3.62
CA GLN A 41 3.95 -30.89 4.07
C GLN A 41 3.65 -32.32 4.54
N VAL A 42 3.19 -32.45 5.78
CA VAL A 42 2.97 -33.74 6.43
C VAL A 42 1.51 -33.82 6.85
N PRO A 43 0.68 -34.70 6.22
CA PRO A 43 -0.62 -35.04 6.75
C PRO A 43 -0.43 -35.89 8.01
N ILE A 44 -0.92 -35.41 9.16
CA ILE A 44 -0.74 -36.08 10.46
C ILE A 44 -1.80 -37.16 10.63
N PHE A 45 -3.10 -36.82 10.46
CA PHE A 45 -4.19 -37.78 10.48
C PHE A 45 -5.27 -37.40 9.47
N LYS A 46 -5.99 -38.41 8.97
CA LYS A 46 -7.08 -38.28 8.01
C LYS A 46 -8.20 -39.27 8.36
N GLY A 47 -9.44 -38.81 8.40
CA GLY A 47 -10.63 -39.67 8.54
C GLY A 47 -10.85 -40.29 9.93
N GLN A 48 -10.50 -39.60 11.01
CA GLN A 48 -10.86 -40.01 12.38
C GLN A 48 -12.06 -39.18 12.89
N PRO A 49 -12.89 -39.71 13.81
CA PRO A 49 -13.93 -38.92 14.46
C PRO A 49 -13.37 -37.63 15.07
N LEU A 50 -13.94 -36.47 14.73
CA LEU A 50 -13.46 -35.13 15.13
C LEU A 50 -12.06 -34.73 14.58
N ALA A 51 -11.55 -35.46 13.59
CA ALA A 51 -10.28 -35.19 12.92
C ALA A 51 -10.33 -35.68 11.46
N GLU A 52 -11.15 -35.02 10.64
CA GLU A 52 -11.21 -35.24 9.19
C GLU A 52 -9.84 -35.02 8.54
N GLU A 53 -9.15 -33.93 8.94
CA GLU A 53 -7.82 -33.62 8.48
C GLU A 53 -7.03 -32.84 9.52
N LEU A 54 -5.79 -33.25 9.76
CA LEU A 54 -4.76 -32.38 10.34
C LEU A 54 -3.52 -32.45 9.44
N SER A 55 -3.13 -31.33 8.86
CA SER A 55 -1.90 -31.22 8.06
C SER A 55 -0.99 -30.12 8.61
N LEU A 56 0.31 -30.42 8.66
CA LEU A 56 1.36 -29.49 9.03
C LEU A 56 2.19 -29.16 7.81
N ASN A 57 2.60 -27.90 7.67
CA ASN A 57 3.51 -27.47 6.62
C ASN A 57 4.66 -26.66 7.21
N GLY A 58 5.88 -26.92 6.73
CA GLY A 58 7.10 -26.26 7.15
C GLY A 58 7.93 -25.89 5.93
N ALA A 59 8.56 -24.72 5.96
CA ALA A 59 9.51 -24.28 4.96
C ALA A 59 10.68 -23.56 5.61
N PHE A 60 11.87 -23.73 5.04
CA PHE A 60 13.09 -23.06 5.46
C PHE A 60 13.92 -22.67 4.23
N ARG A 61 14.51 -21.49 4.26
CA ARG A 61 15.32 -20.95 3.16
C ARG A 61 16.51 -20.18 3.71
N LEU A 62 17.68 -20.44 3.14
CA LEU A 62 18.92 -19.71 3.36
C LEU A 62 19.26 -18.97 2.07
N THR A 63 19.37 -17.65 2.15
CA THR A 63 19.68 -16.81 0.99
C THR A 63 20.90 -15.96 1.29
N ASP A 64 21.89 -15.95 0.41
CA ASP A 64 23.11 -15.15 0.49
C ASP A 64 23.11 -14.08 -0.60
N TYR A 65 23.14 -12.82 -0.19
CA TYR A 65 23.20 -11.66 -1.05
C TYR A 65 24.61 -11.09 -1.08
N SER A 66 25.11 -10.77 -2.26
CA SER A 66 26.46 -10.18 -2.40
C SER A 66 26.64 -8.81 -1.73
N THR A 67 25.54 -8.12 -1.40
CA THR A 67 25.57 -6.79 -0.76
C THR A 67 25.39 -6.85 0.75
N SER A 68 24.46 -7.68 1.25
CA SER A 68 24.05 -7.68 2.66
C SER A 68 24.33 -9.00 3.40
N GLY A 69 24.96 -9.96 2.73
CA GLY A 69 25.28 -11.27 3.31
C GLY A 69 24.08 -12.21 3.43
N SER A 70 24.18 -13.18 4.34
CA SER A 70 23.23 -14.29 4.44
C SER A 70 22.05 -14.01 5.38
N VAL A 71 20.85 -14.37 4.94
CA VAL A 71 19.59 -14.29 5.71
C VAL A 71 18.88 -15.62 5.75
N LYS A 72 18.07 -15.82 6.80
CA LYS A 72 17.30 -17.05 7.03
C LYS A 72 15.80 -16.72 7.09
N THR A 73 15.00 -17.42 6.30
CA THR A 73 13.55 -17.31 6.31
C THR A 73 12.92 -18.65 6.61
N TRP A 74 11.74 -18.63 7.22
CA TRP A 74 11.04 -19.85 7.61
C TRP A 74 9.54 -19.62 7.69
N LYS A 75 8.78 -20.70 7.51
CA LYS A 75 7.33 -20.72 7.65
C LYS A 75 6.90 -22.01 8.33
N VAL A 76 5.96 -21.91 9.26
CA VAL A 76 5.27 -23.04 9.86
C VAL A 76 3.78 -22.77 9.80
N GLY A 77 3.00 -23.77 9.39
CA GLY A 77 1.55 -23.69 9.34
C GLY A 77 0.89 -25.00 9.70
N ALA A 78 -0.39 -24.91 10.06
CA ALA A 78 -1.25 -26.03 10.32
C ALA A 78 -2.65 -25.76 9.75
N VAL A 79 -3.26 -26.80 9.21
CA VAL A 79 -4.67 -26.85 8.80
C VAL A 79 -5.35 -27.95 9.57
N TYR A 80 -6.46 -27.63 10.23
CA TYR A 80 -7.24 -28.56 11.02
C TYR A 80 -8.71 -28.52 10.60
N LYS A 81 -9.24 -29.66 10.18
CA LYS A 81 -10.65 -29.87 9.87
C LYS A 81 -11.22 -30.84 10.90
N PRO A 82 -11.91 -30.36 11.95
CA PRO A 82 -12.60 -31.25 12.88
C PRO A 82 -13.75 -32.01 12.21
N ILE A 83 -14.47 -31.34 11.31
CA ILE A 83 -15.62 -31.83 10.54
C ILE A 83 -15.57 -31.22 9.13
N GLU A 84 -16.38 -31.73 8.20
CA GLU A 84 -16.43 -31.21 6.81
C GLU A 84 -16.80 -29.72 6.74
N ASP A 85 -17.68 -29.28 7.63
CA ASP A 85 -18.24 -27.91 7.63
C ASP A 85 -17.29 -26.84 8.16
N VAL A 86 -16.19 -27.22 8.83
CA VAL A 86 -15.31 -26.28 9.54
C VAL A 86 -13.84 -26.60 9.27
N MET A 87 -13.09 -25.60 8.82
CA MET A 87 -11.64 -25.65 8.69
C MET A 87 -11.00 -24.51 9.47
N PHE A 88 -10.00 -24.82 10.30
CA PHE A 88 -9.11 -23.84 10.90
C PHE A 88 -7.77 -23.85 10.17
N ARG A 89 -7.17 -22.66 10.03
CA ARG A 89 -5.82 -22.50 9.51
C ARG A 89 -5.02 -21.55 10.38
N VAL A 90 -3.75 -21.85 10.60
CA VAL A 90 -2.82 -20.98 11.29
C VAL A 90 -1.47 -21.01 10.58
N THR A 91 -0.81 -19.87 10.50
CA THR A 91 0.52 -19.74 9.89
C THR A 91 1.32 -18.69 10.64
N ARG A 92 2.60 -18.98 10.82
CA ARG A 92 3.60 -18.02 11.28
C ARG A 92 4.83 -18.11 10.38
N SER A 93 5.32 -16.97 9.92
CA SER A 93 6.53 -16.93 9.10
C SER A 93 7.44 -15.77 9.48
N ARG A 94 8.71 -15.95 9.14
CA ARG A 94 9.68 -14.87 8.99
C ARG A 94 10.11 -14.82 7.54
N ASP A 95 9.82 -13.70 6.93
CA ASP A 95 10.05 -13.39 5.53
C ASP A 95 11.05 -12.22 5.42
N ILE A 96 11.59 -12.00 4.23
CA ILE A 96 12.49 -10.87 3.96
C ILE A 96 12.17 -10.24 2.61
N ARG A 97 12.50 -8.96 2.47
CA ARG A 97 12.61 -8.27 1.17
C ARG A 97 14.02 -7.71 1.05
N ALA A 98 14.77 -8.21 0.07
CA ALA A 98 16.07 -7.63 -0.25
C ALA A 98 15.90 -6.24 -0.88
N PRO A 99 16.87 -5.32 -0.69
CA PRO A 99 16.89 -4.05 -1.38
C PRO A 99 16.89 -4.24 -2.89
N SER A 100 16.12 -3.44 -3.61
CA SER A 100 16.14 -3.40 -5.08
C SER A 100 17.43 -2.75 -5.59
N LEU A 101 17.79 -3.01 -6.86
CA LEU A 101 18.94 -2.36 -7.49
C LEU A 101 18.82 -0.83 -7.49
N PHE A 102 17.61 -0.29 -7.57
CA PHE A 102 17.38 1.15 -7.50
C PHE A 102 17.65 1.68 -6.08
N GLU A 103 17.16 0.99 -5.05
CA GLU A 103 17.43 1.37 -3.65
C GLU A 103 18.92 1.28 -3.30
N LEU A 104 19.68 0.37 -3.91
CA LEU A 104 21.12 0.20 -3.67
C LEU A 104 22.00 1.16 -4.46
N PHE A 105 21.68 1.37 -5.75
CA PHE A 105 22.62 1.96 -6.71
C PHE A 105 22.04 3.13 -7.52
N ALA A 106 20.85 3.64 -7.18
CA ALA A 106 20.33 4.83 -7.85
C ALA A 106 21.37 5.95 -7.84
N GLY A 107 21.64 6.49 -9.03
CA GLY A 107 22.66 7.50 -9.22
C GLY A 107 22.35 8.76 -8.42
N VAL A 108 23.39 9.36 -7.83
CA VAL A 108 23.23 10.53 -6.97
C VAL A 108 22.70 11.71 -7.78
N GLN A 109 21.60 12.27 -7.32
CA GLN A 109 21.08 13.55 -7.78
C GLN A 109 21.47 14.64 -6.80
N THR A 110 21.65 15.85 -7.32
CA THR A 110 21.89 17.04 -6.49
C THR A 110 20.92 18.14 -6.85
N ALA A 111 20.37 18.79 -5.82
CA ALA A 111 19.49 19.93 -5.96
C ALA A 111 19.79 20.98 -4.89
N PRO A 112 19.83 22.28 -5.23
CA PRO A 112 19.79 23.32 -4.22
C PRO A 112 18.39 23.38 -3.61
N VAL A 113 18.30 23.45 -2.29
CA VAL A 113 17.02 23.60 -1.58
C VAL A 113 17.13 24.70 -0.53
N ASN A 114 16.08 25.50 -0.43
CA ASN A 114 15.94 26.44 0.67
C ASN A 114 15.68 25.63 1.94
N PHE A 115 16.43 25.91 2.99
CA PHE A 115 16.37 25.19 4.24
C PHE A 115 16.46 26.17 5.40
N ASN A 116 15.64 25.94 6.43
CA ASN A 116 15.73 26.66 7.68
C ASN A 116 16.32 25.70 8.70
N ASP A 117 17.56 25.96 9.11
CA ASP A 117 18.31 25.03 9.94
C ASP A 117 17.94 25.19 11.41
N PRO A 118 17.28 24.20 12.05
CA PRO A 118 16.90 24.29 13.46
C PRO A 118 18.13 24.33 14.40
N HIS A 119 19.30 23.88 13.93
CA HIS A 119 20.53 23.85 14.72
C HIS A 119 21.13 25.24 14.97
N THR A 120 21.14 26.08 13.93
CA THR A 120 21.71 27.44 13.94
C THR A 120 20.64 28.53 13.98
N GLY A 121 19.37 28.16 13.73
CA GLY A 121 18.24 29.09 13.63
C GLY A 121 18.28 30.00 12.40
N GLN A 122 19.11 29.68 11.41
CA GLN A 122 19.30 30.51 10.22
C GLN A 122 18.56 29.93 9.00
N PRO A 123 17.96 30.78 8.15
CA PRO A 123 17.54 30.38 6.81
C PRO A 123 18.71 30.43 5.84
N GLY A 124 18.70 29.57 4.84
CA GLY A 124 19.68 29.61 3.75
C GLY A 124 19.34 28.63 2.63
N SER A 125 20.34 28.35 1.79
CA SER A 125 20.28 27.33 0.75
C SER A 125 21.36 26.30 1.01
N ILE A 126 20.99 25.02 0.96
CA ILE A 126 21.93 23.90 1.05
C ILE A 126 21.95 23.12 -0.26
N ARG A 127 22.99 22.30 -0.44
CA ARG A 127 22.99 21.25 -1.46
C ARG A 127 22.36 20.00 -0.85
N GLN A 128 21.23 19.57 -1.41
CA GLN A 128 20.64 18.28 -1.10
C GLN A 128 21.19 17.24 -2.08
N PHE A 129 21.65 16.11 -1.56
CA PHE A 129 21.97 14.92 -2.34
C PHE A 129 20.89 13.86 -2.13
N SER A 130 20.55 13.10 -3.16
CA SER A 130 19.68 11.93 -3.03
C SER A 130 20.14 10.81 -3.94
N GLY A 131 20.09 9.57 -3.48
CA GLY A 131 20.57 8.41 -4.24
C GLY A 131 20.34 7.10 -3.53
N GLY A 132 20.83 6.01 -4.12
CA GLY A 132 20.82 4.69 -3.51
C GLY A 132 21.86 4.56 -2.40
N ASN A 133 21.71 3.52 -1.59
CA ASN A 133 22.61 3.18 -0.51
C ASN A 133 23.04 1.71 -0.62
N PRO A 134 24.32 1.42 -0.94
CA PRO A 134 24.78 0.04 -1.09
C PRO A 134 24.88 -0.71 0.25
N ASN A 135 24.79 -0.01 1.39
CA ASN A 135 24.89 -0.57 2.73
C ASN A 135 23.51 -0.90 3.34
N LEU A 136 22.49 -1.15 2.50
CA LEU A 136 21.18 -1.53 2.98
C LEU A 136 21.12 -3.01 3.37
N ASP A 137 20.49 -3.26 4.51
CA ASP A 137 20.11 -4.60 4.93
C ASP A 137 18.73 -4.98 4.35
N PRO A 138 18.42 -6.28 4.21
CA PRO A 138 17.08 -6.72 3.85
C PRO A 138 16.05 -6.35 4.93
N GLU A 139 14.87 -5.92 4.49
CA GLU A 139 13.72 -5.75 5.38
C GLU A 139 13.33 -7.13 5.94
N THR A 140 13.01 -7.21 7.23
CA THR A 140 12.51 -8.46 7.84
C THR A 140 11.03 -8.36 8.16
N GLY A 141 10.22 -9.27 7.61
CA GLY A 141 8.79 -9.41 7.90
C GLY A 141 8.54 -10.54 8.89
N ASP A 142 7.92 -10.25 10.03
CA ASP A 142 7.34 -11.25 10.92
C ASP A 142 5.81 -11.28 10.66
N THR A 143 5.29 -12.44 10.25
CA THR A 143 3.87 -12.63 9.88
C THR A 143 3.21 -13.64 10.80
N PHE A 144 2.03 -13.30 11.29
CA PHE A 144 1.10 -14.23 11.93
C PHE A 144 -0.27 -14.13 11.25
N ALA A 145 -0.83 -15.28 10.87
CA ALA A 145 -2.15 -15.38 10.30
C ALA A 145 -2.92 -16.54 10.92
N ALA A 146 -4.20 -16.32 11.22
CA ALA A 146 -5.10 -17.35 11.73
C ALA A 146 -6.48 -17.15 11.14
N GLY A 147 -7.13 -18.22 10.68
CA GLY A 147 -8.41 -18.12 10.01
C GLY A 147 -9.31 -19.32 10.20
N VAL A 148 -10.57 -19.10 9.91
CA VAL A 148 -11.63 -20.11 9.91
C VAL A 148 -12.37 -20.06 8.58
N VAL A 149 -12.65 -21.23 8.01
CA VAL A 149 -13.52 -21.41 6.87
C VAL A 149 -14.73 -22.22 7.32
N LEU A 150 -15.93 -21.73 6.99
CA LEU A 150 -17.20 -22.38 7.25
C LEU A 150 -17.87 -22.70 5.92
N SER A 151 -18.18 -23.98 5.73
CA SER A 151 -18.84 -24.54 4.55
C SER A 151 -20.01 -25.41 5.00
N PRO A 152 -21.07 -24.81 5.57
CA PRO A 152 -22.15 -25.53 6.24
C PRO A 152 -22.91 -26.47 5.29
N SER A 153 -22.99 -27.74 5.67
CA SER A 153 -23.73 -28.78 4.94
C SER A 153 -25.24 -28.48 4.83
N PHE A 154 -25.81 -27.75 5.79
CA PHE A 154 -27.22 -27.33 5.77
C PHE A 154 -27.53 -26.20 4.78
N LEU A 155 -26.51 -25.51 4.26
CA LEU A 155 -26.65 -24.45 3.26
C LEU A 155 -25.68 -24.71 2.09
N PRO A 156 -25.96 -25.71 1.23
CA PRO A 156 -25.07 -26.08 0.15
C PRO A 156 -24.75 -24.90 -0.77
N GLY A 157 -23.47 -24.79 -1.16
CA GLY A 157 -22.97 -23.73 -2.03
C GLY A 157 -22.62 -22.43 -1.30
N PHE A 158 -22.79 -22.35 0.03
CA PHE A 158 -22.30 -21.25 0.87
C PHE A 158 -20.95 -21.56 1.49
N ASP A 159 -20.03 -20.62 1.38
CA ASP A 159 -18.71 -20.67 1.99
C ASP A 159 -18.35 -19.28 2.55
N VAL A 160 -17.80 -19.23 3.75
CA VAL A 160 -17.22 -18.00 4.32
C VAL A 160 -15.86 -18.28 4.96
N SER A 161 -14.88 -17.44 4.66
CA SER A 161 -13.54 -17.43 5.27
C SER A 161 -13.35 -16.13 6.02
N VAL A 162 -12.87 -16.21 7.26
CA VAL A 162 -12.48 -15.07 8.07
C VAL A 162 -11.05 -15.29 8.55
N ASP A 163 -10.16 -14.36 8.22
CA ASP A 163 -8.73 -14.46 8.43
C ASP A 163 -8.19 -13.25 9.16
N TYR A 164 -7.65 -13.46 10.35
CA TYR A 164 -6.86 -12.46 11.05
C TYR A 164 -5.42 -12.46 10.55
N TYR A 165 -4.88 -11.28 10.29
CA TYR A 165 -3.46 -11.08 9.96
C TYR A 165 -2.81 -10.06 10.89
N ASP A 166 -1.54 -10.28 11.22
CA ASP A 166 -0.65 -9.34 11.89
C ASP A 166 0.73 -9.44 11.24
N LEU A 167 1.12 -8.37 10.53
CA LEU A 167 2.36 -8.28 9.77
C LEU A 167 3.22 -7.18 10.37
N LYS A 168 4.48 -7.49 10.72
CA LYS A 168 5.45 -6.52 11.20
C LYS A 168 6.70 -6.54 10.34
N ILE A 169 6.95 -5.45 9.62
CA ILE A 169 8.18 -5.21 8.86
C ILE A 169 9.14 -4.41 9.73
N LYS A 170 10.38 -4.86 9.85
CA LYS A 170 11.47 -4.17 10.55
C LYS A 170 12.55 -3.79 9.55
N GLY A 171 13.19 -2.65 9.76
CA GLY A 171 14.23 -2.17 8.85
C GLY A 171 13.66 -1.85 7.48
N ALA A 172 12.43 -1.32 7.41
CA ALA A 172 11.78 -0.97 6.14
C ALA A 172 12.67 0.01 5.37
N ILE A 173 12.81 -0.14 4.06
CA ILE A 173 13.69 0.66 3.24
C ILE A 173 12.90 1.86 2.73
N ALA A 174 13.28 3.04 3.18
CA ALA A 174 12.67 4.28 2.73
C ALA A 174 13.71 5.42 2.75
N THR A 175 13.38 6.52 2.10
CA THR A 175 14.11 7.78 2.27
C THR A 175 13.39 8.63 3.30
N GLN A 176 14.13 9.23 4.23
CA GLN A 176 13.59 10.20 5.17
C GLN A 176 13.57 11.61 4.55
N GLY A 177 12.61 12.44 4.93
CA GLY A 177 12.56 13.83 4.48
C GLY A 177 13.71 14.66 5.07
N LEU A 178 14.09 15.74 4.38
CA LEU A 178 15.14 16.67 4.85
C LEU A 178 14.94 17.13 6.30
N ASN A 179 13.73 17.59 6.61
CA ASN A 179 13.41 18.06 7.96
C ASN A 179 13.44 16.92 8.98
N ASP A 180 13.04 15.71 8.61
CA ASP A 180 13.05 14.55 9.52
C ASP A 180 14.48 14.17 9.90
N VAL A 181 15.38 14.11 8.91
CA VAL A 181 16.81 13.82 9.11
C VAL A 181 17.44 14.82 10.08
N VAL A 182 17.23 16.11 9.85
CA VAL A 182 17.84 17.15 10.69
C VAL A 182 17.22 17.18 12.09
N ASN A 183 15.88 17.15 12.19
CA ASN A 183 15.21 17.13 13.48
C ASN A 183 15.56 15.88 14.30
N GLU A 184 15.78 14.74 13.65
CA GLU A 184 16.24 13.54 14.31
C GLU A 184 17.65 13.72 14.91
N CYS A 185 18.57 14.29 14.13
CA CYS A 185 19.91 14.59 14.63
C CYS A 185 19.87 15.58 15.82
N GLU A 186 19.02 16.62 15.73
CA GLU A 186 18.84 17.59 16.80
C GLU A 186 18.27 16.98 18.08
N THR A 187 17.20 16.21 17.96
CA THR A 187 16.49 15.62 19.10
C THR A 187 17.32 14.53 19.78
N SER A 188 18.13 13.80 19.01
CA SER A 188 19.10 12.84 19.54
C SER A 188 20.37 13.50 20.12
N ASN A 189 20.46 14.83 20.09
CA ASN A 189 21.62 15.60 20.51
C ASN A 189 22.93 15.11 19.84
N GLY A 190 22.87 14.85 18.54
CA GLY A 190 24.05 14.47 17.75
C GLY A 190 24.38 12.96 17.79
N THR A 191 23.54 12.13 18.40
CA THR A 191 23.83 10.70 18.60
C THR A 191 23.17 9.78 17.57
N SER A 192 22.15 10.25 16.83
CA SER A 192 21.52 9.44 15.80
C SER A 192 22.48 9.18 14.62
N PRO A 193 22.44 7.99 14.00
CA PRO A 193 23.14 7.72 12.74
C PRO A 193 22.81 8.72 11.62
N THR A 194 21.63 9.36 11.63
CA THR A 194 21.24 10.34 10.60
C THR A 194 22.07 11.63 10.66
N CYS A 195 22.74 11.91 11.78
CA CYS A 195 23.67 13.04 11.88
C CYS A 195 24.83 12.95 10.88
N ALA A 196 25.26 11.74 10.51
CA ALA A 196 26.31 11.53 9.52
C ALA A 196 25.88 11.93 8.09
N LEU A 197 24.58 12.15 7.85
CA LEU A 197 24.05 12.62 6.57
C LEU A 197 24.12 14.14 6.41
N ILE A 198 24.45 14.86 7.49
CA ILE A 198 24.45 16.33 7.54
C ILE A 198 25.91 16.78 7.59
N GLU A 199 26.38 17.41 6.52
CA GLU A 199 27.72 17.96 6.47
C GLU A 199 27.70 19.38 7.05
N ARG A 200 28.44 19.58 8.15
CA ARG A 200 28.59 20.88 8.83
C ARG A 200 30.05 21.31 8.90
N PRO A 201 30.35 22.61 8.87
CA PRO A 201 31.73 23.11 8.93
C PRO A 201 32.33 23.03 10.34
N LEU A 202 31.51 22.97 11.39
CA LEU A 202 31.93 22.94 12.79
C LEU A 202 31.29 21.75 13.53
N PRO A 203 31.82 21.33 14.70
CA PRO A 203 31.24 20.24 15.49
C PRO A 203 29.77 20.51 15.87
N PHE A 204 28.99 19.45 16.06
CA PHE A 204 27.57 19.53 16.44
C PHE A 204 27.31 20.33 17.74
N SER A 205 28.31 20.49 18.62
CA SER A 205 28.16 21.33 19.81
C SER A 205 28.05 22.83 19.49
N ASP A 206 28.49 23.28 18.32
CA ASP A 206 28.50 24.69 17.93
C ASP A 206 27.17 25.12 17.30
N ARG A 207 26.42 25.97 17.99
CA ARG A 207 25.09 26.47 17.55
C ARG A 207 25.16 27.81 16.83
N SER A 208 26.35 28.31 16.53
CA SER A 208 26.52 29.63 15.90
C SER A 208 26.03 29.61 14.44
N PRO A 209 25.64 30.77 13.88
CA PRO A 209 25.32 30.90 12.46
C PRO A 209 26.40 30.39 11.51
N ALA A 210 27.66 30.35 11.95
CA ALA A 210 28.78 29.82 11.17
C ALA A 210 28.70 28.31 10.95
N ASN A 211 27.90 27.58 11.77
CA ASN A 211 27.72 26.13 11.65
C ASN A 211 26.57 25.72 10.72
N TYR A 212 26.11 26.62 9.85
CA TYR A 212 25.05 26.33 8.89
C TYR A 212 25.47 25.16 7.96
N PRO A 213 24.57 24.19 7.68
CA PRO A 213 24.95 22.98 6.97
C PRO A 213 25.37 23.27 5.52
N ILE A 214 26.42 22.59 5.08
CA ILE A 214 26.97 22.67 3.72
C ILE A 214 26.12 21.80 2.77
N SER A 215 25.76 20.61 3.24
CA SER A 215 24.98 19.65 2.47
C SER A 215 24.19 18.70 3.37
N VAL A 216 23.12 18.11 2.80
CA VAL A 216 22.38 17.02 3.45
C VAL A 216 22.11 15.91 2.43
N SER A 217 22.35 14.66 2.84
CA SER A 217 22.19 13.47 1.99
C SER A 217 20.94 12.69 2.36
N LEU A 218 19.94 12.66 1.46
CA LEU A 218 18.72 11.87 1.56
C LEU A 218 18.85 10.59 0.74
N ILE A 219 19.58 9.63 1.30
CA ILE A 219 19.74 8.29 0.74
C ILE A 219 18.67 7.34 1.31
N THR A 220 18.47 6.21 0.65
CA THR A 220 17.65 5.11 1.18
C THR A 220 18.27 4.53 2.45
N GLN A 221 17.43 4.21 3.45
CA GLN A 221 17.86 3.70 4.75
C GLN A 221 16.87 2.66 5.28
N ASN A 222 17.37 1.74 6.11
CA ASN A 222 16.55 0.85 6.91
C ASN A 222 15.91 1.63 8.08
N ILE A 223 14.71 2.17 7.85
CA ILE A 223 13.89 2.85 8.85
C ILE A 223 13.23 1.85 9.83
N SER A 224 12.75 2.36 10.96
CA SER A 224 12.39 1.56 12.15
C SER A 224 11.43 0.39 11.86
N PHE A 225 10.12 0.63 11.76
CA PHE A 225 9.17 -0.45 11.51
C PHE A 225 7.86 0.01 10.88
N LEU A 226 7.19 -0.95 10.25
CA LEU A 226 5.80 -0.88 9.84
C LEU A 226 5.05 -2.08 10.44
N ARG A 227 3.86 -1.87 11.00
CA ARG A 227 3.00 -2.95 11.49
C ARG A 227 1.57 -2.77 11.01
N THR A 228 1.02 -3.77 10.34
CA THR A 228 -0.37 -3.77 9.87
C THR A 228 -1.09 -5.00 10.40
N SER A 229 -2.31 -4.82 10.89
CA SER A 229 -3.13 -5.92 11.38
C SER A 229 -4.61 -5.69 11.10
N GLY A 230 -5.35 -6.76 10.88
CA GLY A 230 -6.75 -6.67 10.49
C GLY A 230 -7.40 -8.02 10.25
N LEU A 231 -8.57 -7.96 9.61
CA LEU A 231 -9.36 -9.11 9.18
C LEU A 231 -9.57 -9.06 7.67
N ASP A 232 -9.38 -10.19 7.02
CA ASP A 232 -9.84 -10.44 5.66
C ASP A 232 -11.03 -11.39 5.69
N ILE A 233 -12.09 -11.04 4.99
CA ILE A 233 -13.36 -11.77 4.96
C ILE A 233 -13.68 -12.06 3.50
N THR A 234 -13.89 -13.33 3.18
CA THR A 234 -14.36 -13.76 1.87
C THR A 234 -15.63 -14.57 2.05
N MET A 235 -16.67 -14.27 1.29
CA MET A 235 -17.93 -15.01 1.29
C MET A 235 -18.30 -15.36 -0.15
N SER A 236 -18.79 -16.57 -0.37
CA SER A 236 -19.41 -16.94 -1.63
C SER A 236 -20.68 -17.75 -1.39
N TYR A 237 -21.68 -17.53 -2.23
CA TYR A 237 -22.89 -18.33 -2.23
C TYR A 237 -23.31 -18.62 -3.66
N ARG A 238 -23.47 -19.90 -4.02
CA ARG A 238 -24.04 -20.32 -5.30
C ARG A 238 -25.31 -21.13 -5.06
N THR A 239 -26.39 -20.72 -5.72
CA THR A 239 -27.68 -21.40 -5.62
C THR A 239 -28.46 -21.28 -6.91
N LYS A 240 -29.43 -22.17 -7.10
CA LYS A 240 -30.42 -22.04 -8.18
C LYS A 240 -31.46 -20.99 -7.79
N LEU A 241 -31.81 -20.12 -8.73
CA LEU A 241 -32.85 -19.11 -8.55
C LEU A 241 -33.78 -19.13 -9.78
N GLY A 242 -34.94 -19.79 -9.61
CA GLY A 242 -35.81 -20.15 -10.74
C GLY A 242 -35.08 -21.09 -11.70
N ASP A 243 -35.13 -20.77 -12.99
CA ASP A 243 -34.44 -21.53 -14.04
C ASP A 243 -32.96 -21.14 -14.20
N GLY A 244 -32.49 -20.15 -13.43
CA GLY A 244 -31.13 -19.64 -13.50
C GLY A 244 -30.25 -20.02 -12.31
N GLU A 245 -28.99 -19.62 -12.38
CA GLU A 245 -28.00 -19.72 -11.30
C GLU A 245 -27.69 -18.31 -10.77
N LEU A 246 -27.75 -18.15 -9.45
CA LEU A 246 -27.28 -16.96 -8.74
C LEU A 246 -25.97 -17.28 -8.03
N ALA A 247 -24.94 -16.48 -8.31
CA ALA A 247 -23.67 -16.48 -7.61
C ALA A 247 -23.48 -15.13 -6.91
N LEU A 248 -23.42 -15.15 -5.57
CA LEU A 248 -23.03 -14.03 -4.74
C LEU A 248 -21.58 -14.19 -4.31
N ARG A 249 -20.82 -13.10 -4.32
CA ARG A 249 -19.47 -13.04 -3.75
C ARG A 249 -19.27 -11.76 -2.98
N ALA A 250 -18.61 -11.84 -1.83
CA ALA A 250 -18.15 -10.67 -1.11
C ALA A 250 -16.69 -10.83 -0.69
N PHE A 251 -15.93 -9.76 -0.83
CA PHE A 251 -14.60 -9.60 -0.26
C PHE A 251 -14.59 -8.37 0.63
N ALA A 252 -14.09 -8.47 1.84
CA ALA A 252 -13.96 -7.33 2.72
C ALA A 252 -12.65 -7.40 3.51
N ASN A 253 -12.02 -6.24 3.70
CA ASN A 253 -10.88 -6.05 4.58
C ASN A 253 -11.28 -5.06 5.68
N TYR A 254 -11.00 -5.44 6.92
CA TYR A 254 -11.07 -4.56 8.07
C TYR A 254 -9.67 -4.31 8.63
N LEU A 255 -9.16 -3.09 8.45
CA LEU A 255 -7.86 -2.66 8.96
C LEU A 255 -7.99 -2.14 10.40
N ASP A 256 -7.47 -2.90 11.36
CA ASP A 256 -7.46 -2.49 12.77
C ASP A 256 -6.38 -1.43 13.03
N ARG A 257 -5.15 -1.71 12.58
CA ARG A 257 -3.95 -0.89 12.84
C ARG A 257 -3.06 -0.82 11.61
N TYR A 258 -2.47 0.36 11.41
CA TYR A 258 -1.38 0.58 10.45
C TYR A 258 -0.38 1.52 11.09
N LYS A 259 0.55 0.94 11.86
CA LYS A 259 1.54 1.69 12.63
C LYS A 259 2.82 1.83 11.84
N SER A 260 3.35 3.05 11.78
CA SER A 260 4.65 3.34 11.18
C SER A 260 5.51 4.16 12.13
N GLN A 261 6.81 3.90 12.08
CA GLN A 261 7.82 4.71 12.75
C GLN A 261 8.99 4.89 11.78
N THR A 262 9.35 6.14 11.50
CA THR A 262 10.37 6.49 10.49
C THR A 262 11.80 6.40 11.03
N ASN A 263 11.99 6.49 12.35
CA ASN A 263 13.28 6.29 13.02
C ASN A 263 13.08 5.94 14.51
N SER A 264 14.18 5.76 15.27
CA SER A 264 14.13 5.27 16.65
C SER A 264 13.53 6.27 17.66
N ILE A 265 13.50 7.57 17.34
CA ILE A 265 13.06 8.63 18.26
C ILE A 265 11.75 9.31 17.81
N ALA A 266 11.33 9.10 16.56
CA ALA A 266 10.07 9.61 16.04
C ALA A 266 8.88 8.95 16.75
N PRO A 267 7.76 9.68 16.92
CA PRO A 267 6.55 9.10 17.47
C PRO A 267 6.05 7.96 16.58
N VAL A 268 5.49 6.93 17.21
CA VAL A 268 4.76 5.89 16.48
C VAL A 268 3.37 6.44 16.11
N ILE A 269 3.09 6.48 14.81
CA ILE A 269 1.82 6.99 14.26
C ILE A 269 1.00 5.81 13.76
N ASP A 270 -0.29 5.77 14.11
CA ASP A 270 -1.26 4.78 13.61
C ASP A 270 -2.18 5.43 12.57
N TYR A 271 -2.03 5.02 11.32
CA TYR A 271 -2.76 5.58 10.18
C TYR A 271 -4.11 4.90 9.92
N ALA A 272 -4.48 3.84 10.65
CA ALA A 272 -5.73 3.12 10.39
C ALA A 272 -6.97 4.01 10.54
N GLY A 273 -7.72 4.19 9.46
CA GLY A 273 -8.87 5.08 9.34
C GLY A 273 -8.53 6.49 8.87
N HIS A 274 -7.26 6.78 8.56
CA HIS A 274 -6.78 8.11 8.22
C HIS A 274 -6.23 8.21 6.79
N GLY A 275 -6.27 9.42 6.25
CA GLY A 275 -5.57 9.80 5.02
C GLY A 275 -4.67 11.00 5.27
N VAL A 276 -3.58 11.10 4.50
CA VAL A 276 -2.72 12.29 4.54
C VAL A 276 -3.28 13.38 3.64
N ASN A 277 -2.98 14.65 3.93
CA ASN A 277 -3.40 15.77 3.09
C ASN A 277 -2.51 15.94 1.86
N SER A 278 -2.45 14.90 1.04
CA SER A 278 -1.76 14.91 -0.24
C SER A 278 -2.61 14.17 -1.27
N GLN A 279 -2.69 14.71 -2.47
CA GLN A 279 -3.46 14.13 -3.57
C GLN A 279 -2.80 12.83 -4.09
N THR A 280 -1.48 12.73 -3.96
CA THR A 280 -0.69 11.51 -4.19
C THR A 280 -0.53 10.68 -2.91
N GLY A 281 -1.10 11.14 -1.81
CA GLY A 281 -1.02 10.51 -0.51
C GLY A 281 -1.81 9.20 -0.45
N TYR A 282 -1.35 8.32 0.42
CA TYR A 282 -2.10 7.11 0.76
C TYR A 282 -3.18 7.44 1.79
N ALA A 283 -4.31 6.76 1.65
CA ALA A 283 -5.35 6.72 2.67
C ALA A 283 -5.63 5.27 3.05
N TYR A 284 -5.88 5.07 4.34
CA TYR A 284 -5.96 3.76 4.97
C TYR A 284 -7.35 3.59 5.60
N PRO A 285 -8.44 3.53 4.81
CA PRO A 285 -9.77 3.31 5.38
C PRO A 285 -9.79 2.03 6.20
N LYS A 286 -10.47 2.07 7.35
CA LYS A 286 -10.61 0.86 8.19
C LYS A 286 -11.42 -0.24 7.51
N PHE A 287 -12.28 0.10 6.55
CA PHE A 287 -13.09 -0.88 5.84
C PHE A 287 -12.98 -0.65 4.35
N ARG A 288 -12.72 -1.72 3.60
CA ARG A 288 -12.91 -1.78 2.15
C ARG A 288 -13.59 -3.09 1.82
N GLY A 289 -14.47 -3.08 0.84
CA GLY A 289 -15.06 -4.33 0.36
C GLY A 289 -15.66 -4.23 -1.02
N THR A 290 -15.95 -5.39 -1.58
CA THR A 290 -16.72 -5.55 -2.80
C THR A 290 -17.79 -6.61 -2.56
N LEU A 291 -19.00 -6.36 -3.04
CA LEU A 291 -20.10 -7.32 -3.06
C LEU A 291 -20.56 -7.44 -4.50
N SER A 292 -20.64 -8.64 -5.03
CA SER A 292 -21.15 -8.88 -6.37
C SER A 292 -22.21 -9.96 -6.42
N ALA A 293 -23.15 -9.79 -7.34
CA ALA A 293 -24.18 -10.73 -7.69
C ALA A 293 -24.11 -10.98 -9.21
N ASN A 294 -23.99 -12.25 -9.58
CA ASN A 294 -24.05 -12.71 -10.95
C ASN A 294 -25.22 -13.67 -11.12
N TYR A 295 -26.19 -13.31 -11.95
CA TYR A 295 -27.32 -14.16 -12.31
C TYR A 295 -27.22 -14.58 -13.76
N THR A 296 -27.25 -15.88 -14.02
CA THR A 296 -27.20 -16.43 -15.38
C THR A 296 -28.41 -17.33 -15.61
N ASN A 297 -29.14 -17.09 -16.71
CA ASN A 297 -30.28 -17.89 -17.12
C ASN A 297 -30.31 -18.00 -18.65
N GLY A 298 -30.00 -19.19 -19.18
CA GLY A 298 -29.83 -19.41 -20.61
C GLY A 298 -28.75 -18.49 -21.20
N GLY A 299 -29.10 -17.73 -22.24
CA GLY A 299 -28.21 -16.75 -22.84
C GLY A 299 -27.99 -15.48 -22.01
N LEU A 300 -28.87 -15.17 -21.07
CA LEU A 300 -28.82 -13.93 -20.28
C LEU A 300 -27.85 -14.05 -19.11
N THR A 301 -26.97 -13.06 -18.94
CA THR A 301 -26.18 -12.85 -17.73
C THR A 301 -26.35 -11.42 -17.23
N LEU A 302 -26.67 -11.28 -15.95
CA LEU A 302 -26.78 -10.01 -15.24
C LEU A 302 -25.73 -10.00 -14.12
N PHE A 303 -24.87 -9.00 -14.12
CA PHE A 303 -23.84 -8.81 -13.11
C PHE A 303 -24.01 -7.44 -12.46
N VAL A 304 -24.00 -7.38 -11.14
CA VAL A 304 -23.95 -6.13 -10.37
C VAL A 304 -22.85 -6.28 -9.32
N GLN A 305 -22.04 -5.23 -9.17
CA GLN A 305 -21.01 -5.14 -8.15
C GLN A 305 -21.10 -3.80 -7.42
N GLU A 306 -21.03 -3.86 -6.10
CA GLU A 306 -20.90 -2.70 -5.23
C GLU A 306 -19.49 -2.67 -4.63
N SER A 307 -18.76 -1.59 -4.87
CA SER A 307 -17.48 -1.31 -4.23
C SER A 307 -17.68 -0.36 -3.06
N MET A 308 -17.24 -0.76 -1.87
CA MET A 308 -17.49 -0.07 -0.60
C MET A 308 -16.17 0.45 -0.03
N ILE A 309 -16.14 1.74 0.30
CA ILE A 309 -15.01 2.40 0.96
C ILE A 309 -15.53 3.03 2.25
N GLY A 310 -14.96 2.61 3.38
CA GLY A 310 -15.30 3.11 4.70
C GLY A 310 -14.96 4.58 4.91
N LYS A 311 -15.38 5.11 6.05
CA LYS A 311 -15.04 6.47 6.50
C LYS A 311 -13.52 6.64 6.57
N VAL A 312 -13.04 7.80 6.13
CA VAL A 312 -11.63 8.23 6.26
C VAL A 312 -11.59 9.56 6.99
N THR A 313 -10.57 9.77 7.83
CA THR A 313 -10.31 11.04 8.51
C THR A 313 -9.00 11.63 7.97
N ILE A 314 -9.02 12.81 7.37
CA ILE A 314 -7.81 13.47 6.88
C ILE A 314 -7.04 14.07 8.06
N GLY A 315 -5.76 13.72 8.18
CA GLY A 315 -4.90 14.19 9.26
C GLY A 315 -5.47 13.87 10.65
N ASN A 316 -5.25 14.80 11.59
CA ASN A 316 -5.67 14.72 13.00
C ASN A 316 -5.25 13.39 13.65
N LEU A 317 -4.08 12.91 13.25
CA LEU A 317 -3.51 11.67 13.73
C LEU A 317 -3.10 11.84 15.19
N LYS A 318 -3.37 10.82 16.00
CA LYS A 318 -2.88 10.81 17.38
C LYS A 318 -1.35 10.79 17.36
N ASN A 319 -0.73 11.66 18.14
CA ASN A 319 0.73 11.86 18.20
C ASN A 319 1.35 12.49 16.94
N ASP A 320 0.56 13.06 16.04
CA ASP A 320 1.04 13.90 14.95
C ASP A 320 0.73 15.38 15.27
N PRO A 321 1.73 16.21 15.60
CA PRO A 321 1.53 17.63 15.90
C PRO A 321 1.42 18.51 14.65
N THR A 322 1.54 17.96 13.44
CA THR A 322 1.74 18.76 12.21
C THR A 322 0.47 18.95 11.38
N SER A 323 -0.54 18.09 11.57
CA SER A 323 -1.71 18.02 10.68
C SER A 323 -3.03 18.10 11.44
N PHE A 324 -3.59 19.30 11.56
CA PHE A 324 -4.91 19.55 12.19
C PHE A 324 -5.90 20.22 11.23
N TYR A 325 -7.02 19.56 10.98
CA TYR A 325 -8.12 20.01 10.14
C TYR A 325 -9.39 20.20 10.95
N ALA A 326 -10.10 21.30 10.68
CA ALA A 326 -11.40 21.60 11.29
C ALA A 326 -12.52 20.67 10.79
N VAL A 327 -12.45 20.21 9.54
CA VAL A 327 -13.42 19.28 8.93
C VAL A 327 -12.66 18.10 8.32
N PRO A 328 -12.22 17.12 9.15
CA PRO A 328 -11.35 16.05 8.67
C PRO A 328 -12.11 14.85 8.11
N ALA A 329 -13.40 14.69 8.42
CA ALA A 329 -14.14 13.45 8.16
C ALA A 329 -14.69 13.36 6.73
N ILE A 330 -14.33 12.30 6.03
CA ILE A 330 -14.88 11.88 4.74
C ILE A 330 -15.86 10.73 4.98
N LYS A 331 -17.11 10.90 4.54
CA LYS A 331 -18.16 9.88 4.67
C LYS A 331 -17.84 8.65 3.81
N PRO A 332 -18.36 7.46 4.18
CA PRO A 332 -18.25 6.27 3.34
C PRO A 332 -18.76 6.51 1.91
N VAL A 333 -18.17 5.80 0.95
CA VAL A 333 -18.47 5.92 -0.48
C VAL A 333 -18.74 4.54 -1.06
N PHE A 334 -19.73 4.50 -1.95
CA PHE A 334 -20.21 3.30 -2.61
C PHE A 334 -20.25 3.54 -4.12
N TYR A 335 -19.71 2.60 -4.89
CA TYR A 335 -19.71 2.63 -6.35
C TYR A 335 -20.34 1.37 -6.90
N THR A 336 -21.43 1.55 -7.65
CA THR A 336 -22.16 0.45 -8.28
C THR A 336 -21.79 0.34 -9.74
N ASP A 337 -21.35 -0.85 -10.13
CA ASP A 337 -21.11 -1.22 -11.51
C ASP A 337 -22.11 -2.31 -11.91
N ALA A 338 -22.67 -2.22 -13.11
CA ALA A 338 -23.63 -3.19 -13.61
C ALA A 338 -23.29 -3.60 -15.05
N THR A 339 -23.45 -4.87 -15.37
CA THR A 339 -23.33 -5.40 -16.73
C THR A 339 -24.51 -6.30 -17.03
N ALA A 340 -25.09 -6.13 -18.21
CA ALA A 340 -26.02 -7.08 -18.78
C ALA A 340 -25.41 -7.63 -20.08
N SER A 341 -25.43 -8.94 -20.25
CA SER A 341 -25.04 -9.58 -21.50
C SER A 341 -26.02 -10.66 -21.94
N TYR A 342 -26.10 -10.87 -23.25
CA TYR A 342 -26.90 -11.93 -23.85
C TYR A 342 -26.07 -12.66 -24.89
N LYS A 343 -25.87 -13.96 -24.67
CA LYS A 343 -25.20 -14.88 -25.57
C LYS A 343 -26.23 -15.59 -26.45
N PHE A 344 -26.08 -15.46 -27.77
CA PHE A 344 -26.95 -16.12 -28.72
C PHE A 344 -26.45 -17.52 -29.05
N ASP A 345 -27.37 -18.48 -29.11
CA ASP A 345 -27.10 -19.86 -29.52
C ASP A 345 -27.12 -19.99 -31.04
N VAL A 346 -26.14 -19.36 -31.69
CA VAL A 346 -25.90 -19.42 -33.14
C VAL A 346 -24.40 -19.62 -33.41
N ARG A 347 -24.05 -20.01 -34.65
CA ARG A 347 -22.65 -20.20 -35.05
C ARG A 347 -21.81 -18.96 -34.74
N GLY A 348 -20.70 -19.15 -34.03
CA GLY A 348 -19.81 -18.08 -33.58
C GLY A 348 -20.16 -17.49 -32.20
N GLU A 349 -21.25 -17.98 -31.57
CA GLU A 349 -21.68 -17.67 -30.21
C GLU A 349 -21.59 -16.16 -29.86
N PRO A 350 -22.19 -15.25 -30.65
CA PRO A 350 -22.06 -13.84 -30.40
C PRO A 350 -22.66 -13.47 -29.03
N GLU A 351 -21.94 -12.67 -28.26
CA GLU A 351 -22.37 -12.14 -26.97
C GLU A 351 -22.47 -10.61 -27.09
N LEU A 352 -23.69 -10.08 -26.96
CA LEU A 352 -23.91 -8.65 -26.80
C LEU A 352 -23.79 -8.28 -25.32
N PHE A 353 -23.09 -7.19 -25.00
CA PHE A 353 -23.01 -6.71 -23.62
C PHE A 353 -23.11 -5.19 -23.53
N VAL A 354 -23.67 -4.74 -22.40
CA VAL A 354 -23.67 -3.34 -21.97
C VAL A 354 -23.22 -3.28 -20.52
N THR A 355 -22.23 -2.44 -20.24
CA THR A 355 -21.68 -2.20 -18.91
C THR A 355 -21.85 -0.73 -18.55
N ALA A 356 -22.37 -0.47 -17.36
CA ALA A 356 -22.40 0.84 -16.73
C ALA A 356 -21.46 0.83 -15.52
N THR A 357 -20.34 1.55 -15.62
CA THR A 357 -19.43 1.81 -14.50
C THR A 357 -19.87 3.08 -13.78
N ASN A 358 -19.89 3.06 -12.44
CA ASN A 358 -20.42 4.14 -11.62
C ASN A 358 -21.86 4.49 -12.04
N LEU A 359 -22.75 3.49 -12.03
CA LEU A 359 -24.13 3.56 -12.52
C LEU A 359 -24.93 4.75 -11.96
N PHE A 360 -24.69 5.11 -10.70
CA PHE A 360 -25.37 6.21 -10.02
C PHE A 360 -24.66 7.57 -10.14
N ASP A 361 -23.62 7.67 -10.97
CA ASP A 361 -22.81 8.88 -11.17
C ASP A 361 -22.32 9.48 -9.84
N ARG A 362 -21.85 8.61 -8.94
CA ARG A 362 -21.37 8.99 -7.63
C ARG A 362 -20.10 9.82 -7.79
N LYS A 363 -20.17 11.08 -7.37
CA LYS A 363 -19.00 11.98 -7.35
C LYS A 363 -18.05 11.59 -6.21
N PRO A 364 -16.72 11.64 -6.43
CA PRO A 364 -15.75 11.41 -5.38
C PRO A 364 -15.86 12.51 -4.30
N PRO A 365 -15.64 12.19 -3.02
CA PRO A 365 -15.62 13.20 -1.98
C PRO A 365 -14.52 14.23 -2.21
N LEU A 366 -14.82 15.48 -1.92
CA LEU A 366 -13.81 16.53 -1.94
C LEU A 366 -13.00 16.49 -0.64
N VAL A 367 -11.70 16.67 -0.76
CA VAL A 367 -10.78 16.80 0.37
C VAL A 367 -10.05 18.13 0.26
N ALA A 368 -9.70 18.71 1.41
CA ALA A 368 -8.96 19.96 1.48
C ALA A 368 -7.48 19.76 1.10
N ALA A 369 -7.24 19.33 -0.13
CA ALA A 369 -5.92 19.09 -0.69
C ALA A 369 -5.18 20.40 -0.96
N ALA A 370 -3.87 20.42 -0.73
CA ALA A 370 -2.95 21.43 -1.28
C ALA A 370 -2.87 21.25 -2.82
N ALA A 371 -3.93 21.62 -3.51
CA ALA A 371 -4.07 21.50 -4.95
C ALA A 371 -3.77 22.84 -5.61
N ALA A 372 -3.00 22.84 -6.70
CA ALA A 372 -2.99 23.96 -7.63
C ALA A 372 -4.30 23.93 -8.43
N PRO A 373 -5.15 24.98 -8.36
CA PRO A 373 -6.41 25.02 -9.11
C PRO A 373 -6.15 24.81 -10.62
N GLY A 374 -6.87 23.88 -11.23
CA GLY A 374 -6.75 23.56 -12.66
C GLY A 374 -5.69 22.50 -13.03
N LEU A 375 -4.87 22.05 -12.08
CA LEU A 375 -3.88 20.96 -12.30
C LEU A 375 -4.34 19.63 -11.72
N LEU A 376 -5.04 19.63 -10.58
CA LEU A 376 -5.41 18.40 -9.86
C LEU A 376 -6.82 18.51 -9.27
N TYR A 377 -7.59 17.42 -9.34
CA TYR A 377 -8.90 17.34 -8.69
C TYR A 377 -8.74 17.31 -7.16
N PRO A 378 -9.55 18.06 -6.39
CA PRO A 378 -9.44 18.13 -4.93
C PRO A 378 -10.07 16.89 -4.26
N THR A 379 -9.56 15.70 -4.59
CA THR A 379 -9.98 14.40 -4.03
C THR A 379 -8.77 13.47 -3.91
N LEU A 380 -8.93 12.35 -3.20
CA LEU A 380 -7.93 11.29 -3.11
C LEU A 380 -8.10 10.32 -4.29
N PHE A 381 -7.48 10.61 -5.43
CA PHE A 381 -7.62 9.78 -6.63
C PHE A 381 -6.96 8.39 -6.53
N THR A 382 -6.12 8.17 -5.51
CA THR A 382 -5.58 6.85 -5.15
C THR A 382 -6.64 5.94 -4.51
N LEU A 383 -7.74 6.52 -4.00
CA LEU A 383 -8.79 5.80 -3.28
C LEU A 383 -10.15 5.87 -3.98
N TYR A 384 -10.51 7.03 -4.54
CA TYR A 384 -11.83 7.29 -5.10
C TYR A 384 -11.80 7.35 -6.63
N ASN A 385 -12.86 6.83 -7.26
CA ASN A 385 -13.04 6.96 -8.70
C ASN A 385 -13.37 8.42 -9.05
N VAL A 386 -12.53 9.01 -9.90
CA VAL A 386 -12.71 10.38 -10.41
C VAL A 386 -13.53 10.43 -11.71
N ALA A 387 -13.71 9.31 -12.38
CA ALA A 387 -14.59 9.19 -13.53
C ALA A 387 -16.05 9.13 -13.06
N GLY A 388 -16.90 9.91 -13.72
CA GLY A 388 -18.35 9.81 -13.58
C GLY A 388 -18.89 8.53 -14.24
N ARG A 389 -20.20 8.48 -14.41
CA ARG A 389 -20.84 7.35 -15.09
C ARG A 389 -20.26 7.15 -16.49
N THR A 390 -19.82 5.93 -16.77
CA THR A 390 -19.32 5.52 -18.08
C THR A 390 -20.12 4.34 -18.61
N LEU A 391 -20.60 4.43 -19.84
CA LEU A 391 -21.32 3.36 -20.53
C LEU A 391 -20.43 2.76 -21.61
N THR A 392 -20.29 1.44 -21.58
CA THR A 392 -19.56 0.67 -22.58
C THR A 392 -20.49 -0.37 -23.17
N ALA A 393 -20.55 -0.48 -24.49
CA ALA A 393 -21.30 -1.52 -25.18
C ALA A 393 -20.39 -2.21 -26.19
N GLY A 394 -20.62 -3.49 -26.44
CA GLY A 394 -19.81 -4.23 -27.40
C GLY A 394 -20.38 -5.60 -27.75
N VAL A 395 -19.70 -6.26 -28.67
CA VAL A 395 -20.00 -7.62 -29.13
C VAL A 395 -18.74 -8.47 -29.01
N ARG A 396 -18.86 -9.69 -28.48
CA ARG A 396 -17.78 -10.68 -28.45
C ARG A 396 -18.17 -11.87 -29.33
N PHE A 397 -17.19 -12.42 -30.05
CA PHE A 397 -17.37 -13.61 -30.89
C PHE A 397 -16.38 -14.68 -30.44
N LYS A 398 -16.78 -15.95 -30.56
CA LYS A 398 -15.85 -17.08 -30.52
C LYS A 398 -15.71 -17.65 -31.92
N PHE A 399 -14.47 -17.94 -32.32
CA PHE A 399 -14.14 -18.49 -33.64
C PHE A 399 -13.78 -19.97 -33.55
#